data_AF-A0A2W1KC66-F1
#
_entry.id   AF-A0A2W1KC66-F1
#
_cell.length_a   1.000
_cell.length_b   1.000
_cell.length_c   1.000
_cell.angle_alpha   90.00
_cell.angle_beta   90.00
_cell.angle_gamma   90.00
#
_symmetry.space_group_name_H-M   'P 1'
#
loop_
_entity.id
_entity.type
_entity.pdbx_description
1 polymer ?
#
loop_
_entity_poly.entity_id
_entity_poly.type
_entity_poly.pdbx_seq_one_letter_code
_entity_poly.pdbx_strand_id
1 'polypeptide(L)'
;MTRYPWWKYLIILVVVLPSLFYALPNFYGWHSAVEVRAPAGTLLPPVATQQGWLQAAGIPVTRVSSGEKGSTFFFPNNDAQGLAETLLQNKLPANAQVILSQMSAEPDWLRSIGGKPVNLGLDLRGGVYLLLRVDTDAVIKHALQQDSGSLRTFLRHRNLQYLAVNMTGPQSLAIEMENAAVAAQAQKAVAERYPDYAVVLQPHAVLSISITPDAASKMKDDALQQAIVVIRNRIDELGVSEPVIQRQGADHIAVQLPGVQDTQRAKSIIGSTAQLEFKMVDDQANMTEALKGELPAGTALFYGVHGTPYVLYTNTVLTGRYLSNASAGVDNNSGQAVVNVSFNNEGTRIFGDLTTKNVGKRMAILLDNKVVTAPVIREAITEGRAQITGFSGLKDASNAAIELRAGALPAPVHISEERTVGPTLGQDSIHDGVMAVVFGMAFVVLFMTLYYRAFGLIADVAILVNILAILAVLSIMGGTLTLPGIAGIVLKIGLAVDANVLVFERIREELRHGMSTRAAIDAGFKKAFATIVDSNITVLIAALVLFQFGTGAIKGFALVLTIGVITSMFTATMMSRGIIELALGKRRVQKLYI
;
A
#
# COMPACT_ATOMS: atom_id res chain seq x y z
N MET A 1 -34.36 20.08 -39.80
CA MET A 1 -35.01 20.04 -38.46
C MET A 1 -34.50 18.83 -37.72
N THR A 2 -33.45 18.96 -36.91
CA THR A 2 -32.90 17.83 -36.14
C THR A 2 -33.17 18.06 -34.67
N ARG A 3 -34.17 17.36 -34.14
CA ARG A 3 -34.40 17.27 -32.68
C ARG A 3 -33.19 16.59 -32.04
N TYR A 4 -32.82 16.99 -30.83
CA TYR A 4 -31.89 16.20 -30.03
C TYR A 4 -32.33 14.74 -29.99
N PRO A 5 -31.50 13.78 -30.43
CA PRO A 5 -31.88 12.39 -30.45
C PRO A 5 -32.17 11.85 -29.05
N TRP A 6 -33.22 11.03 -28.91
CA TRP A 6 -33.65 10.47 -27.62
C TRP A 6 -32.54 9.64 -26.93
N TRP A 7 -31.72 8.94 -27.71
CA TRP A 7 -30.59 8.16 -27.19
C TRP A 7 -29.54 9.01 -26.48
N LYS A 8 -29.41 10.31 -26.84
CA LYS A 8 -28.51 11.23 -26.13
C LYS A 8 -29.03 11.57 -24.74
N TYR A 9 -30.34 11.71 -24.56
CA TYR A 9 -30.92 11.87 -23.21
C TYR A 9 -30.72 10.62 -22.35
N LEU A 10 -30.78 9.43 -22.95
CA LEU A 10 -30.49 8.18 -22.27
C LEU A 10 -29.03 8.15 -21.79
N ILE A 11 -28.07 8.57 -22.62
CA ILE A 11 -26.66 8.69 -22.22
C ILE A 11 -26.48 9.68 -21.07
N ILE A 12 -27.14 10.85 -21.13
CA ILE A 12 -27.10 11.83 -20.02
C ILE A 12 -27.60 11.19 -18.73
N LEU A 13 -28.72 10.47 -18.79
CA LEU A 13 -29.31 9.82 -17.62
C LEU A 13 -28.40 8.71 -17.05
N VAL A 14 -27.76 7.92 -17.92
CA VAL A 14 -26.78 6.88 -17.55
C VAL A 14 -25.53 7.46 -16.90
N VAL A 15 -25.15 8.72 -17.18
CA VAL A 15 -24.01 9.35 -16.51
C VAL A 15 -24.44 10.03 -15.21
N VAL A 16 -25.55 10.77 -15.23
CA VAL A 16 -25.99 11.60 -14.09
C VAL A 16 -26.48 10.75 -12.92
N LEU A 17 -27.27 9.70 -13.16
CA LEU A 17 -27.80 8.88 -12.07
C LEU A 17 -26.68 8.20 -11.27
N PRO A 18 -25.74 7.44 -11.88
CA PRO A 18 -24.62 6.89 -11.15
C PRO A 18 -23.77 7.98 -10.50
N SER A 19 -23.57 9.12 -11.16
CA SER A 19 -22.81 10.23 -10.56
C SER A 19 -23.44 10.71 -9.26
N LEU A 20 -24.76 10.86 -9.22
CA LEU A 20 -25.47 11.22 -7.99
C LEU A 20 -25.31 10.12 -6.92
N PHE A 21 -25.53 8.86 -7.29
CA PHE A 21 -25.49 7.73 -6.35
C PHE A 21 -24.10 7.47 -5.76
N TYR A 22 -23.05 7.48 -6.58
CA TYR A 22 -21.67 7.26 -6.13
C TYR A 22 -21.03 8.51 -5.50
N ALA A 23 -21.59 9.70 -5.73
CA ALA A 23 -21.18 10.90 -5.00
C ALA A 23 -21.80 10.99 -3.60
N LEU A 24 -23.01 10.43 -3.39
CA LEU A 24 -23.73 10.47 -2.10
C LEU A 24 -22.91 10.06 -0.87
N PRO A 25 -22.11 8.97 -0.89
CA PRO A 25 -21.26 8.57 0.24
C PRO A 25 -20.37 9.70 0.77
N ASN A 26 -19.87 10.57 -0.11
CA ASN A 26 -18.93 11.63 0.25
C ASN A 26 -19.56 12.72 1.13
N PHE A 27 -20.88 12.86 1.12
CA PHE A 27 -21.58 13.85 1.95
C PHE A 27 -21.76 13.40 3.40
N TYR A 28 -21.64 12.10 3.69
CA TYR A 28 -21.75 11.58 5.06
C TYR A 28 -20.44 11.76 5.84
N GLY A 29 -19.30 11.93 5.16
CA GLY A 29 -18.00 12.19 5.78
C GLY A 29 -17.39 10.95 6.46
N TRP A 30 -16.42 11.21 7.35
CA TRP A 30 -15.69 10.20 8.11
C TRP A 30 -16.00 10.37 9.60
N HIS A 31 -16.28 9.27 10.30
CA HIS A 31 -16.39 9.26 11.75
C HIS A 31 -15.07 8.80 12.37
N SER A 32 -14.60 9.58 13.35
CA SER A 32 -13.53 9.18 14.26
C SER A 32 -14.02 8.01 15.11
N ALA A 33 -13.30 6.90 15.12
CA ALA A 33 -13.71 5.69 15.83
C ALA A 33 -12.58 5.13 16.69
N VAL A 34 -12.93 4.59 17.85
CA VAL A 34 -11.99 3.82 18.69
C VAL A 34 -12.45 2.38 18.67
N GLU A 35 -11.60 1.49 18.17
CA GLU A 35 -11.82 0.05 18.23
C GLU A 35 -11.09 -0.54 19.44
N VAL A 36 -11.83 -1.27 20.25
CA VAL A 36 -11.29 -2.07 21.34
C VAL A 36 -11.32 -3.54 20.90
N ARG A 37 -10.15 -4.10 20.62
CA ARG A 37 -9.97 -5.51 20.27
C ARG A 37 -9.21 -6.23 21.37
N ALA A 38 -9.46 -7.52 21.54
CA ALA A 38 -8.63 -8.35 22.41
C ALA A 38 -8.32 -9.69 21.74
N PRO A 39 -7.18 -10.32 22.06
CA PRO A 39 -6.89 -11.69 21.65
C PRO A 39 -8.00 -12.66 22.08
N ALA A 40 -8.21 -13.73 21.31
CA ALA A 40 -9.17 -14.77 21.64
C ALA A 40 -8.89 -15.33 23.05
N GLY A 41 -9.90 -15.32 23.92
CA GLY A 41 -9.80 -15.75 25.33
C GLY A 41 -9.71 -14.62 26.36
N THR A 42 -9.57 -13.36 25.94
CA THR A 42 -9.59 -12.22 26.87
C THR A 42 -11.03 -11.73 27.09
N LEU A 43 -11.52 -11.75 28.33
CA LEU A 43 -12.83 -11.19 28.68
C LEU A 43 -12.77 -9.66 28.65
N LEU A 44 -13.27 -9.06 27.58
CA LEU A 44 -13.49 -7.61 27.54
C LEU A 44 -14.68 -7.23 28.42
N PRO A 45 -14.62 -6.11 29.17
CA PRO A 45 -15.77 -5.57 29.87
C PRO A 45 -16.94 -5.37 28.90
N PRO A 46 -18.21 -5.58 29.31
CA PRO A 46 -19.35 -5.35 28.45
C PRO A 46 -19.33 -3.95 27.86
N VAL A 47 -19.80 -3.80 26.62
CA VAL A 47 -19.87 -2.53 25.88
C VAL A 47 -20.51 -1.42 26.72
N ALA A 48 -21.56 -1.75 27.47
CA ALA A 48 -22.25 -0.82 28.37
C ALA A 48 -21.34 -0.24 29.47
N THR A 49 -20.39 -1.04 29.98
CA THR A 49 -19.43 -0.61 31.00
C THR A 49 -18.41 0.36 30.40
N GLN A 50 -17.90 0.04 29.20
CA GLN A 50 -16.96 0.88 28.47
C GLN A 50 -17.62 2.21 28.07
N GLN A 51 -18.87 2.17 27.60
CA GLN A 51 -19.67 3.36 27.32
C GLN A 51 -19.93 4.18 28.59
N GLY A 52 -20.19 3.52 29.73
CA GLY A 52 -20.35 4.18 31.02
C GLY A 52 -19.10 4.96 31.45
N TRP A 53 -17.90 4.43 31.20
CA TRP A 53 -16.65 5.15 31.47
C TRP A 53 -16.49 6.41 30.61
N LEU A 54 -16.84 6.32 29.33
CA LEU A 54 -16.79 7.45 28.40
C LEU A 54 -17.81 8.54 28.79
N GLN A 55 -19.03 8.13 29.16
CA GLN A 55 -20.07 9.05 29.62
C GLN A 55 -19.71 9.73 30.95
N ALA A 56 -19.14 8.99 31.91
CA ALA A 56 -18.69 9.54 33.18
C ALA A 56 -17.56 10.58 33.01
N ALA A 57 -16.75 10.43 31.96
CA ALA A 57 -15.71 11.39 31.59
C ALA A 57 -16.22 12.57 30.73
N GLY A 58 -17.52 12.62 30.42
CA GLY A 58 -18.11 13.67 29.59
C GLY A 58 -17.73 13.59 28.10
N ILE A 59 -17.25 12.43 27.62
CA ILE A 59 -16.81 12.27 26.24
C ILE A 59 -18.03 11.89 25.37
N PRO A 60 -18.39 12.69 24.34
CA PRO A 60 -19.56 12.43 23.52
C PRO A 60 -19.35 11.22 22.60
N VAL A 61 -20.22 10.21 22.73
CA VAL A 61 -20.24 9.01 21.87
C VAL A 61 -21.45 9.07 20.94
N THR A 62 -21.21 9.05 19.63
CA THR A 62 -22.25 9.20 18.59
C THR A 62 -22.96 7.88 18.30
N ARG A 63 -22.21 6.80 18.16
CA ARG A 63 -22.71 5.44 17.88
C ARG A 63 -21.80 4.43 18.55
N VAL A 64 -22.34 3.27 18.88
CA VAL A 64 -21.56 2.13 19.34
C VAL A 64 -21.94 0.92 18.50
N SER A 65 -20.95 0.16 18.08
CA SER A 65 -21.12 -1.10 17.37
C SER A 65 -20.37 -2.20 18.11
N SER A 66 -20.99 -3.35 18.33
CA SER A 66 -20.34 -4.53 18.89
C SER A 66 -20.15 -5.58 17.80
N GLY A 67 -18.92 -6.02 17.57
CA GLY A 67 -18.61 -7.14 16.69
C GLY A 67 -18.12 -8.37 17.47
N GLU A 68 -17.98 -9.51 16.80
CA GLU A 68 -17.47 -10.75 17.39
C GLU A 68 -16.02 -10.63 17.92
N LYS A 69 -15.24 -9.67 17.41
CA LYS A 69 -13.82 -9.48 17.73
C LYS A 69 -13.54 -8.26 18.63
N GLY A 70 -14.57 -7.50 19.04
CA GLY A 70 -14.36 -6.26 19.78
C GLY A 70 -15.54 -5.28 19.76
N SER A 71 -15.31 -4.10 20.34
CA SER A 71 -16.29 -3.00 20.41
C SER A 71 -15.75 -1.77 19.69
N THR A 72 -16.59 -1.10 18.90
CA THR A 72 -16.23 0.13 18.17
C THR A 72 -17.09 1.28 18.66
N PHE A 73 -16.44 2.33 19.15
CA PHE A 73 -17.08 3.57 19.60
C PHE A 73 -16.84 4.67 18.58
N PHE A 74 -17.89 5.35 18.15
CA PHE A 74 -17.82 6.44 17.19
C PHE A 74 -17.93 7.78 17.93
N PHE A 75 -17.10 8.75 17.53
CA PHE A 75 -16.96 10.05 18.14
C PHE A 75 -17.23 11.16 17.11
N PRO A 76 -17.70 12.34 17.55
CA PRO A 76 -17.99 13.46 16.67
C PRO A 76 -16.73 14.18 16.15
N ASN A 77 -15.61 14.11 16.89
CA ASN A 77 -14.35 14.75 16.54
C ASN A 77 -13.13 13.94 17.00
N ASN A 78 -11.95 14.28 16.44
CA ASN A 78 -10.67 13.65 16.77
C ASN A 78 -10.24 13.91 18.23
N ASP A 79 -10.64 15.03 18.82
CA ASP A 79 -10.31 15.35 20.22
C ASP A 79 -11.00 14.39 21.20
N ALA A 80 -12.31 14.15 21.01
CA ALA A 80 -13.05 13.17 21.81
C ALA A 80 -12.50 11.75 21.59
N GLN A 81 -12.05 11.45 20.37
CA GLN A 81 -11.41 10.17 20.05
C GLN A 81 -10.07 9.98 20.80
N GLY A 82 -9.20 10.99 20.84
CA GLY A 82 -7.92 10.91 21.57
C GLY A 82 -8.09 10.85 23.10
N LEU A 83 -9.06 11.60 23.64
CA LEU A 83 -9.44 11.50 25.05
C LEU A 83 -10.01 10.11 25.39
N ALA A 84 -10.85 9.56 24.50
CA ALA A 84 -11.41 8.23 24.65
C ALA A 84 -10.33 7.15 24.59
N GLU A 85 -9.35 7.26 23.68
CA GLU A 85 -8.22 6.34 23.61
C GLU A 85 -7.49 6.31 24.94
N THR A 86 -7.04 7.47 25.42
CA THR A 86 -6.25 7.59 26.65
C THR A 86 -7.00 6.99 27.83
N LEU A 87 -8.31 7.24 27.93
CA LEU A 87 -9.15 6.73 29.00
C LEU A 87 -9.36 5.21 28.90
N LEU A 88 -9.63 4.70 27.70
CA LEU A 88 -9.83 3.28 27.46
C LEU A 88 -8.52 2.49 27.66
N GLN A 89 -7.38 3.00 27.19
CA GLN A 89 -6.06 2.39 27.41
C GLN A 89 -5.73 2.25 28.90
N ASN A 90 -6.07 3.26 29.71
CA ASN A 90 -5.82 3.25 31.14
C ASN A 90 -6.76 2.33 31.94
N LYS A 91 -7.97 2.07 31.43
CA LYS A 91 -9.01 1.30 32.14
C LYS A 91 -9.16 -0.14 31.67
N LEU A 92 -8.76 -0.44 30.44
CA LEU A 92 -8.80 -1.79 29.89
C LEU A 92 -7.61 -2.63 30.38
N PRO A 93 -7.76 -3.97 30.43
CA PRO A 93 -6.65 -4.86 30.73
C PRO A 93 -5.51 -4.66 29.73
N ALA A 94 -4.25 -4.82 30.16
CA ALA A 94 -3.04 -4.60 29.34
C ALA A 94 -3.01 -5.39 28.01
N ASN A 95 -3.88 -6.41 27.89
CA ASN A 95 -3.98 -7.32 26.75
C ASN A 95 -4.95 -6.80 25.67
N ALA A 96 -5.78 -5.79 26.00
CA ALA A 96 -6.71 -5.17 25.07
C ALA A 96 -5.99 -4.13 24.22
N GLN A 97 -6.19 -4.19 22.91
CA GLN A 97 -5.71 -3.21 21.95
C GLN A 97 -6.78 -2.15 21.73
N VAL A 98 -6.44 -0.91 22.02
CA VAL A 98 -7.23 0.27 21.66
C VAL A 98 -6.62 0.82 20.37
N ILE A 99 -7.37 0.77 19.28
CA ILE A 99 -6.93 1.15 17.95
C ILE A 99 -7.75 2.36 17.53
N LEU A 100 -7.07 3.47 17.26
CA LEU A 100 -7.70 4.61 16.62
C LEU A 100 -7.92 4.32 15.15
N SER A 101 -9.17 4.48 14.70
CA SER A 101 -9.60 4.19 13.33
C SER A 101 -10.48 5.33 12.81
N GLN A 102 -10.48 5.52 11.50
CA GLN A 102 -11.47 6.36 10.83
C GLN A 102 -12.35 5.46 9.96
N MET A 103 -13.66 5.56 10.14
CA MET A 103 -14.62 4.76 9.41
C MET A 103 -15.55 5.65 8.59
N SER A 104 -15.89 5.19 7.39
CA SER A 104 -16.89 5.84 6.54
C SER A 104 -18.22 5.96 7.29
N ALA A 105 -18.86 7.13 7.29
CA ALA A 105 -20.10 7.40 8.03
C ALA A 105 -21.38 6.93 7.31
N GLU A 106 -21.25 6.23 6.18
CA GLU A 106 -22.38 5.97 5.30
C GLU A 106 -23.39 4.94 5.85
N PRO A 107 -24.69 5.08 5.51
CA PRO A 107 -25.72 4.11 5.89
C PRO A 107 -25.44 2.71 5.31
N ASP A 108 -25.87 1.67 6.04
CA ASP A 108 -25.60 0.27 5.65
C ASP A 108 -26.19 -0.10 4.27
N TRP A 109 -27.30 0.52 3.87
CA TRP A 109 -27.88 0.34 2.52
C TRP A 109 -26.95 0.85 1.41
N LEU A 110 -26.22 1.95 1.64
CA LEU A 110 -25.31 2.54 0.66
C LEU A 110 -24.04 1.70 0.50
N ARG A 111 -23.53 1.15 1.63
CA ARG A 111 -22.41 0.19 1.63
C ARG A 111 -22.71 -1.07 0.84
N SER A 112 -23.93 -1.62 1.00
CA SER A 112 -24.33 -2.88 0.36
C SER A 112 -24.34 -2.82 -1.17
N ILE A 113 -24.49 -1.61 -1.73
CA ILE A 113 -24.52 -1.35 -3.18
C ILE A 113 -23.11 -1.04 -3.72
N GLY A 114 -22.09 -1.00 -2.85
CA GLY A 114 -20.71 -0.73 -3.24
C GLY A 114 -20.39 0.76 -3.38
N GLY A 115 -21.28 1.66 -2.93
CA GLY A 115 -20.95 3.08 -2.78
C GLY A 115 -19.97 3.23 -1.63
N LYS A 116 -18.73 3.63 -1.96
CA LYS A 116 -17.70 3.97 -0.97
C LYS A 116 -17.34 5.45 -1.10
N PRO A 117 -17.00 6.16 -0.02
CA PRO A 117 -16.45 7.51 -0.13
C PRO A 117 -15.12 7.49 -0.89
N VAL A 118 -14.75 8.63 -1.45
CA VAL A 118 -13.47 8.84 -2.09
C VAL A 118 -12.35 8.63 -1.06
N ASN A 119 -11.31 7.92 -1.47
CA ASN A 119 -10.16 7.65 -0.62
C ASN A 119 -9.44 8.97 -0.35
N LEU A 120 -9.19 9.31 0.90
CA LEU A 120 -8.46 10.52 1.25
C LEU A 120 -6.96 10.22 1.37
N GLY A 121 -6.14 11.09 0.80
CA GLY A 121 -4.70 10.95 0.81
C GLY A 121 -4.08 11.28 2.16
N LEU A 122 -2.78 11.02 2.25
CA LEU A 122 -1.96 11.30 3.44
C LEU A 122 -2.12 12.74 3.94
N ASP A 123 -2.15 13.71 3.02
CA ASP A 123 -2.25 15.14 3.35
C ASP A 123 -3.59 15.51 3.98
N LEU A 124 -4.62 14.66 3.84
CA LEU A 124 -5.98 14.90 4.33
C LEU A 124 -6.34 14.03 5.54
N ARG A 125 -5.91 12.74 5.57
CA ARG A 125 -6.12 11.84 6.73
C ARG A 125 -5.04 11.94 7.80
N GLY A 126 -3.90 12.58 7.51
CA GLY A 126 -2.67 12.41 8.27
C GLY A 126 -2.07 11.01 8.06
N GLY A 127 -0.90 10.77 8.66
CA GLY A 127 -0.19 9.49 8.58
C GLY A 127 1.31 9.65 8.33
N VAL A 128 1.93 8.65 7.71
CA VAL A 128 3.36 8.67 7.36
C VAL A 128 3.63 8.35 5.88
N TYR A 129 4.56 9.11 5.29
CA TYR A 129 5.24 8.84 4.03
C TYR A 129 6.64 8.33 4.33
N LEU A 130 6.99 7.16 3.79
CA LEU A 130 8.31 6.55 3.90
C LEU A 130 8.86 6.31 2.50
N LEU A 131 10.06 6.84 2.22
CA LEU A 131 10.83 6.45 1.04
C LEU A 131 11.88 5.43 1.48
N LEU A 132 11.64 4.17 1.13
CA LEU A 132 12.50 3.05 1.47
C LEU A 132 13.48 2.80 0.33
N ARG A 133 14.75 2.53 0.64
CA ARG A 133 15.77 2.05 -0.28
C ARG A 133 16.05 0.59 0.00
N VAL A 134 15.90 -0.26 -1.01
CA VAL A 134 16.23 -1.68 -0.93
C VAL A 134 17.73 -1.87 -1.19
N ASP A 135 18.43 -2.57 -0.31
CA ASP A 135 19.83 -2.93 -0.53
C ASP A 135 19.97 -4.04 -1.58
N THR A 136 19.95 -3.64 -2.84
CA THR A 136 20.06 -4.57 -3.96
C THR A 136 21.41 -5.29 -4.05
N ASP A 137 22.46 -4.74 -3.45
CA ASP A 137 23.79 -5.35 -3.50
C ASP A 137 23.90 -6.48 -2.47
N ALA A 138 23.18 -6.37 -1.34
CA ALA A 138 22.99 -7.47 -0.40
C ALA A 138 22.29 -8.67 -1.05
N VAL A 139 21.31 -8.46 -1.94
CA VAL A 139 20.64 -9.55 -2.69
C VAL A 139 21.65 -10.35 -3.51
N ILE A 140 22.48 -9.65 -4.29
CA ILE A 140 23.49 -10.27 -5.15
C ILE A 140 24.51 -11.02 -4.30
N LYS A 141 24.96 -10.41 -3.20
CA LYS A 141 25.89 -11.04 -2.27
C LYS A 141 25.31 -12.32 -1.68
N HIS A 142 24.04 -12.31 -1.23
CA HIS A 142 23.36 -13.49 -0.70
C HIS A 142 23.16 -14.58 -1.75
N ALA A 143 22.80 -14.21 -2.98
CA ALA A 143 22.67 -15.16 -4.09
C ALA A 143 24.01 -15.86 -4.38
N LEU A 144 25.11 -15.10 -4.48
CA LEU A 144 26.46 -15.66 -4.65
C LEU A 144 26.88 -16.57 -3.49
N GLN A 145 26.56 -16.20 -2.25
CA GLN A 145 26.85 -17.03 -1.08
C GLN A 145 26.09 -18.35 -1.12
N GLN A 146 24.79 -18.32 -1.44
CA GLN A 146 23.97 -19.51 -1.58
C GLN A 146 24.46 -20.40 -2.72
N ASP A 147 24.76 -19.81 -3.88
CA ASP A 147 25.20 -20.54 -5.06
C ASP A 147 26.64 -21.05 -4.92
N SER A 148 27.48 -20.45 -4.07
CA SER A 148 28.81 -20.99 -3.76
C SER A 148 28.74 -22.43 -3.21
N GLY A 149 27.73 -22.75 -2.40
CA GLY A 149 27.49 -24.10 -1.87
C GLY A 149 27.07 -25.07 -2.97
N SER A 150 26.17 -24.64 -3.85
CA SER A 150 25.72 -25.40 -5.02
C SER A 150 26.86 -25.65 -6.01
N LEU A 151 27.71 -24.65 -6.25
CA LEU A 151 28.89 -24.73 -7.11
C LEU A 151 29.92 -25.71 -6.55
N ARG A 152 30.24 -25.66 -5.24
CA ARG A 152 31.12 -26.63 -4.57
C ARG A 152 30.61 -28.07 -4.76
N THR A 153 29.31 -28.26 -4.62
CA THR A 153 28.67 -29.57 -4.80
C THR A 153 28.74 -30.02 -6.25
N PHE A 154 28.45 -29.13 -7.20
CA PHE A 154 28.51 -29.39 -8.64
C PHE A 154 29.91 -29.78 -9.12
N LEU A 155 30.95 -29.02 -8.70
CA LEU A 155 32.34 -29.31 -9.05
C LEU A 155 32.77 -30.68 -8.51
N ARG A 156 32.39 -31.02 -7.27
CA ARG A 156 32.67 -32.34 -6.67
C ARG A 156 32.01 -33.47 -7.45
N HIS A 157 30.73 -33.34 -7.84
CA HIS A 157 30.02 -34.38 -8.61
C HIS A 157 30.61 -34.60 -10.01
N ARG A 158 31.20 -33.56 -10.62
CA ARG A 158 31.90 -33.63 -11.92
C ARG A 158 33.36 -34.08 -11.79
N ASN A 159 33.83 -34.44 -10.59
CA ASN A 159 35.23 -34.77 -10.29
C ASN A 159 36.24 -33.66 -10.67
N LEU A 160 35.81 -32.40 -10.60
CA LEU A 160 36.67 -31.24 -10.83
C LEU A 160 37.28 -30.79 -9.50
N GLN A 161 38.58 -31.02 -9.34
CA GLN A 161 39.34 -30.71 -8.12
C GLN A 161 39.50 -29.18 -7.95
N TYR A 162 39.00 -28.64 -6.82
CA TYR A 162 39.16 -27.24 -6.43
C TYR A 162 39.84 -27.15 -5.06
N LEU A 163 40.68 -26.14 -4.88
CA LEU A 163 41.45 -25.88 -3.66
C LEU A 163 40.62 -25.05 -2.67
N ALA A 164 40.08 -23.93 -3.15
CA ALA A 164 39.30 -23.00 -2.34
C ALA A 164 38.21 -22.30 -3.18
N VAL A 165 37.14 -21.90 -2.51
CA VAL A 165 36.09 -21.05 -3.07
C VAL A 165 35.93 -19.87 -2.12
N ASN A 166 36.43 -18.72 -2.55
CA ASN A 166 36.50 -17.49 -1.77
C ASN A 166 35.67 -16.41 -2.44
N MET A 167 35.06 -15.52 -1.65
CA MET A 167 34.42 -14.33 -2.20
C MET A 167 35.47 -13.24 -2.46
N THR A 168 35.62 -12.84 -3.71
CA THR A 168 36.45 -11.71 -4.15
C THR A 168 35.55 -10.50 -4.35
N GLY A 169 35.04 -9.92 -3.26
CA GLY A 169 34.15 -8.75 -3.27
C GLY A 169 32.65 -9.09 -3.22
N PRO A 170 31.76 -8.07 -3.31
CA PRO A 170 30.31 -8.25 -3.13
C PRO A 170 29.61 -8.91 -4.32
N GLN A 171 30.22 -8.93 -5.51
CA GLN A 171 29.61 -9.39 -6.76
C GLN A 171 30.42 -10.48 -7.49
N SER A 172 31.49 -11.00 -6.87
CA SER A 172 32.38 -11.96 -7.50
C SER A 172 32.86 -13.05 -6.54
N LEU A 173 33.02 -14.25 -7.10
CA LEU A 173 33.57 -15.44 -6.47
C LEU A 173 34.86 -15.82 -7.20
N ALA A 174 35.90 -16.16 -6.45
CA ALA A 174 37.12 -16.78 -6.95
C ALA A 174 37.14 -18.26 -6.56
N ILE A 175 37.26 -19.13 -7.56
CA ILE A 175 37.48 -20.55 -7.35
C ILE A 175 38.91 -20.87 -7.75
N GLU A 176 39.73 -21.25 -6.77
CA GLU A 176 41.08 -21.72 -7.00
C GLU A 176 41.04 -23.18 -7.41
N MET A 177 41.51 -23.48 -8.62
CA MET A 177 41.52 -24.83 -9.19
C MET A 177 42.91 -25.46 -9.04
N GLU A 178 42.96 -26.79 -9.02
CA GLU A 178 44.23 -27.52 -8.86
C GLU A 178 45.22 -27.25 -10.01
N ASN A 179 44.74 -27.22 -11.26
CA ASN A 179 45.57 -27.09 -12.45
C ASN A 179 44.85 -26.29 -13.55
N ALA A 180 45.61 -25.62 -14.41
CA ALA A 180 45.07 -24.78 -15.50
C ALA A 180 44.19 -25.57 -16.50
N ALA A 181 44.49 -26.85 -16.75
CA ALA A 181 43.67 -27.71 -17.61
C ALA A 181 42.28 -28.00 -17.00
N VAL A 182 42.23 -28.25 -15.68
CA VAL A 182 40.99 -28.47 -14.93
C VAL A 182 40.18 -27.17 -14.87
N ALA A 183 40.85 -26.03 -14.72
CA ALA A 183 40.21 -24.72 -14.71
C ALA A 183 39.51 -24.41 -16.05
N ALA A 184 40.12 -24.75 -17.19
CA ALA A 184 39.50 -24.57 -18.51
C ALA A 184 38.28 -25.49 -18.74
N GLN A 185 38.33 -26.73 -18.22
CA GLN A 185 37.18 -27.64 -18.25
C GLN A 185 36.04 -27.15 -17.33
N ALA A 186 36.39 -26.69 -16.13
CA ALA A 186 35.45 -26.13 -15.17
C ALA A 186 34.78 -24.85 -15.71
N GLN A 187 35.54 -23.98 -16.39
CA GLN A 187 34.98 -22.79 -17.03
C GLN A 187 33.83 -23.13 -17.98
N LYS A 188 34.03 -24.09 -18.89
CA LYS A 188 32.99 -24.53 -19.84
C LYS A 188 31.81 -25.18 -19.12
N ALA A 189 32.09 -26.10 -18.18
CA ALA A 189 31.04 -26.81 -17.46
C ALA A 189 30.17 -25.90 -16.59
N VAL A 190 30.75 -24.87 -15.97
CA VAL A 190 30.02 -23.88 -15.18
C VAL A 190 29.24 -22.94 -16.10
N ALA A 191 29.84 -22.43 -17.17
CA ALA A 191 29.16 -21.55 -18.13
C ALA A 191 27.96 -22.23 -18.82
N GLU A 192 28.03 -23.53 -19.10
CA GLU A 192 26.91 -24.30 -19.66
C GLU A 192 25.75 -24.50 -18.67
N ARG A 193 26.07 -24.67 -17.38
CA ARG A 193 25.07 -24.96 -16.34
C ARG A 193 24.45 -23.69 -15.75
N TYR A 194 25.20 -22.60 -15.72
CA TYR A 194 24.87 -21.36 -15.02
C TYR A 194 25.00 -20.15 -15.98
N PRO A 195 24.04 -19.97 -16.90
CA PRO A 195 24.11 -18.93 -17.94
C PRO A 195 24.05 -17.50 -17.38
N ASP A 196 23.51 -17.33 -16.18
CA ASP A 196 23.39 -16.03 -15.50
C ASP A 196 24.73 -15.48 -14.98
N TYR A 197 25.78 -16.31 -15.01
CA TYR A 197 27.11 -16.01 -14.50
C TYR A 197 28.14 -15.84 -15.61
N ALA A 198 28.88 -14.74 -15.56
CA ALA A 198 30.09 -14.54 -16.35
C ALA A 198 31.26 -15.28 -15.68
N VAL A 199 31.86 -16.21 -16.42
CA VAL A 199 32.95 -17.05 -15.92
C VAL A 199 34.24 -16.73 -16.69
N VAL A 200 35.18 -16.08 -16.01
CA VAL A 200 36.46 -15.63 -16.58
C VAL A 200 37.60 -16.39 -15.92
N LEU A 201 38.43 -17.04 -16.74
CA LEU A 201 39.67 -17.67 -16.27
C LEU A 201 40.75 -16.61 -16.07
N GLN A 202 41.25 -16.47 -14.85
CA GLN A 202 42.38 -15.61 -14.49
C GLN A 202 43.70 -16.41 -14.46
N PRO A 203 44.87 -15.74 -14.41
CA PRO A 203 46.15 -16.41 -14.19
C PRO A 203 46.17 -17.27 -12.92
N HIS A 204 47.09 -18.24 -12.83
CA HIS A 204 47.22 -19.18 -11.69
C HIS A 204 46.02 -20.11 -11.46
N ALA A 205 45.28 -20.48 -12.52
CA ALA A 205 44.16 -21.43 -12.44
C ALA A 205 43.00 -20.94 -11.53
N VAL A 206 42.80 -19.63 -11.42
CA VAL A 206 41.70 -19.03 -10.67
C VAL A 206 40.53 -18.74 -11.61
N LEU A 207 39.35 -19.26 -11.28
CA LEU A 207 38.11 -18.98 -12.00
C LEU A 207 37.37 -17.85 -11.29
N SER A 208 37.21 -16.72 -11.97
CA SER A 208 36.41 -15.60 -11.49
C SER A 208 34.99 -15.71 -12.02
N ILE A 209 34.04 -15.88 -11.11
CA ILE A 209 32.62 -15.96 -11.40
C ILE A 209 31.96 -14.67 -10.93
N SER A 210 31.35 -13.91 -11.83
CA SER A 210 30.56 -12.73 -11.50
C SER A 210 29.17 -12.84 -12.13
N ILE A 211 28.18 -12.16 -11.56
CA ILE A 211 26.84 -12.12 -12.17
C ILE A 211 26.89 -11.26 -13.44
N THR A 212 26.23 -11.71 -14.51
CA THR A 212 26.10 -10.90 -15.72
C THR A 212 25.27 -9.62 -15.46
N PRO A 213 25.52 -8.50 -16.16
CA PRO A 213 24.75 -7.26 -15.93
C PRO A 213 23.23 -7.44 -16.12
N ASP A 214 22.81 -8.27 -17.08
CA ASP A 214 21.41 -8.57 -17.35
C ASP A 214 20.76 -9.36 -16.20
N ALA A 215 21.40 -10.46 -15.77
CA ALA A 215 20.94 -11.23 -14.63
C ALA A 215 20.93 -10.40 -13.33
N ALA A 216 21.93 -9.54 -13.14
CA ALA A 216 21.97 -8.62 -12.01
C ALA A 216 20.77 -7.67 -12.04
N SER A 217 20.50 -6.99 -13.16
CA SER A 217 19.34 -6.09 -13.28
C SER A 217 18.03 -6.83 -12.99
N LYS A 218 17.86 -8.03 -13.54
CA LYS A 218 16.68 -8.87 -13.31
C LYS A 218 16.53 -9.25 -11.83
N MET A 219 17.60 -9.69 -11.17
CA MET A 219 17.59 -10.00 -9.73
C MET A 219 17.23 -8.76 -8.89
N LYS A 220 17.74 -7.57 -9.26
CA LYS A 220 17.41 -6.33 -8.57
C LYS A 220 15.91 -5.98 -8.74
N ASP A 221 15.38 -6.13 -9.94
CA ASP A 221 13.96 -5.90 -10.23
C ASP A 221 13.05 -6.90 -9.49
N ASP A 222 13.40 -8.19 -9.52
CA ASP A 222 12.67 -9.25 -8.82
C ASP A 222 12.68 -9.02 -7.30
N ALA A 223 13.83 -8.64 -6.73
CA ALA A 223 13.94 -8.33 -5.32
C ALA A 223 13.10 -7.11 -4.93
N LEU A 224 13.07 -6.07 -5.75
CA LEU A 224 12.25 -4.89 -5.52
C LEU A 224 10.75 -5.23 -5.57
N GLN A 225 10.33 -6.01 -6.56
CA GLN A 225 8.93 -6.44 -6.69
C GLN A 225 8.51 -7.33 -5.52
N GLN A 226 9.38 -8.24 -5.10
CA GLN A 226 9.14 -9.08 -3.93
C GLN A 226 9.07 -8.26 -2.64
N ALA A 227 9.94 -7.26 -2.47
CA ALA A 227 9.88 -6.34 -1.34
C ALA A 227 8.55 -5.57 -1.30
N ILE A 228 8.03 -5.11 -2.45
CA ILE A 228 6.71 -4.46 -2.53
C ILE A 228 5.59 -5.40 -2.04
N VAL A 229 5.62 -6.68 -2.41
CA VAL A 229 4.63 -7.68 -1.97
C VAL A 229 4.71 -7.90 -0.46
N VAL A 230 5.91 -8.08 0.08
CA VAL A 230 6.11 -8.28 1.52
C VAL A 230 5.67 -7.05 2.32
N ILE A 231 6.08 -5.85 1.88
CA ILE A 231 5.68 -4.58 2.51
C ILE A 231 4.16 -4.42 2.48
N ARG A 232 3.49 -4.75 1.37
CA ARG A 232 2.03 -4.73 1.27
C ARG A 232 1.38 -5.64 2.31
N ASN A 233 1.81 -6.90 2.37
CA ASN A 233 1.27 -7.86 3.34
C ASN A 233 1.45 -7.37 4.79
N ARG A 234 2.61 -6.77 5.11
CA ARG A 234 2.86 -6.21 6.45
C ARG A 234 1.94 -5.05 6.79
N ILE A 235 1.65 -4.20 5.81
CA ILE A 235 0.77 -3.05 5.99
C ILE A 235 -0.69 -3.49 6.12
N ASP A 236 -1.11 -4.48 5.35
CA ASP A 236 -2.45 -5.08 5.47
C ASP A 236 -2.65 -5.67 6.88
N GLU A 237 -1.61 -6.31 7.42
CA GLU A 237 -1.59 -6.86 8.79
C GLU A 237 -1.55 -5.79 9.90
N LEU A 238 -0.98 -4.61 9.61
CA LEU A 238 -1.08 -3.45 10.48
C LEU A 238 -2.52 -2.89 10.55
N GLY A 239 -3.42 -3.35 9.68
CA GLY A 239 -4.80 -2.88 9.60
C GLY A 239 -4.95 -1.53 8.92
N VAL A 240 -3.92 -1.07 8.20
CA VAL A 240 -3.97 0.19 7.47
C VAL A 240 -4.86 0.01 6.25
N SER A 241 -5.95 0.78 6.19
CA SER A 241 -6.83 0.76 5.04
C SER A 241 -6.24 1.62 3.92
N GLU A 242 -6.10 1.03 2.73
CA GLU A 242 -5.74 1.73 1.48
C GLU A 242 -4.30 2.30 1.42
N PRO A 243 -3.25 1.48 1.68
CA PRO A 243 -1.89 1.94 1.53
C PRO A 243 -1.50 2.16 0.07
N VAL A 244 -0.74 3.23 -0.19
CA VAL A 244 -0.18 3.49 -1.51
C VAL A 244 1.29 3.09 -1.49
N ILE A 245 1.60 1.99 -2.18
CA ILE A 245 2.96 1.44 -2.30
C ILE A 245 3.35 1.50 -3.77
N GLN A 246 4.38 2.27 -4.09
CA GLN A 246 4.83 2.49 -5.46
C GLN A 246 6.34 2.38 -5.55
N ARG A 247 6.83 1.78 -6.64
CA ARG A 247 8.23 1.86 -7.02
C ARG A 247 8.59 3.31 -7.37
N GLN A 248 9.70 3.80 -6.83
CA GLN A 248 10.26 5.11 -7.16
C GLN A 248 11.71 4.93 -7.63
N GLY A 249 11.98 5.05 -8.93
CA GLY A 249 13.32 4.83 -9.46
C GLY A 249 13.75 3.36 -9.45
N ALA A 250 15.06 3.11 -9.40
CA ALA A 250 15.65 1.78 -9.57
C ALA A 250 15.59 0.92 -8.29
N ASP A 251 15.83 1.53 -7.13
CA ASP A 251 16.04 0.85 -5.84
C ASP A 251 15.18 1.41 -4.69
N HIS A 252 14.27 2.37 -4.96
CA HIS A 252 13.40 2.93 -3.92
C HIS A 252 11.93 2.49 -4.05
N ILE A 253 11.27 2.41 -2.89
CA ILE A 253 9.85 2.12 -2.72
C ILE A 253 9.25 3.25 -1.88
N ALA A 254 8.32 4.00 -2.45
CA ALA A 254 7.52 4.98 -1.75
C ALA A 254 6.30 4.29 -1.11
N VAL A 255 6.15 4.46 0.20
CA VAL A 255 5.07 3.90 1.00
C VAL A 255 4.31 5.03 1.67
N GLN A 256 2.99 5.07 1.47
CA GLN A 256 2.09 6.00 2.15
C GLN A 256 1.11 5.21 3.00
N LEU A 257 1.02 5.59 4.27
CA LEU A 257 0.14 4.97 5.24
C LEU A 257 -0.84 6.03 5.81
N PRO A 258 -1.94 6.32 5.09
CA PRO A 258 -2.93 7.27 5.57
C PRO A 258 -3.61 6.78 6.85
N GLY A 259 -3.83 7.67 7.81
CA GLY A 259 -4.52 7.39 9.06
C GLY A 259 -3.69 6.60 10.11
N VAL A 260 -2.43 6.26 9.82
CA VAL A 260 -1.55 5.62 10.81
C VAL A 260 -1.09 6.63 11.85
N GLN A 261 -1.34 6.32 13.11
CA GLN A 261 -0.99 7.19 14.23
C GLN A 261 0.32 6.80 14.90
N ASP A 262 0.56 5.50 15.10
CA ASP A 262 1.83 4.98 15.63
C ASP A 262 2.83 4.75 14.48
N THR A 263 3.52 5.82 14.07
CA THR A 263 4.49 5.79 12.98
C THR A 263 5.71 4.94 13.30
N GLN A 264 6.13 4.88 14.57
CA GLN A 264 7.29 4.10 14.99
C GLN A 264 7.03 2.59 14.90
N ARG A 265 5.84 2.14 15.31
CA ARG A 265 5.43 0.74 15.15
C ARG A 265 5.30 0.34 13.68
N ALA A 266 4.73 1.21 12.84
CA ALA A 266 4.65 0.96 11.41
C ALA A 266 6.05 0.84 10.79
N LYS A 267 6.97 1.73 11.19
CA LYS A 267 8.37 1.74 10.76
C LYS A 267 9.12 0.47 11.17
N SER A 268 8.98 0.01 12.41
CA SER A 268 9.67 -1.21 12.87
C SER A 268 9.20 -2.44 12.10
N ILE A 269 7.89 -2.55 11.85
CA ILE A 269 7.32 -3.69 11.12
C ILE A 269 7.72 -3.66 9.65
N ILE A 270 7.69 -2.50 8.98
CA ILE A 270 8.03 -2.38 7.55
C ILE A 270 9.53 -2.55 7.32
N GLY A 271 10.37 -2.07 8.24
CA GLY A 271 11.83 -2.10 8.10
C GLY A 271 12.52 -3.41 8.48
N SER A 272 11.86 -4.30 9.23
CA SER A 272 12.45 -5.56 9.73
C SER A 272 12.72 -6.56 8.59
N THR A 273 13.82 -7.30 8.58
CA THR A 273 14.02 -8.36 7.56
C THR A 273 13.18 -9.60 7.88
N ALA A 274 12.99 -9.92 9.16
CA ALA A 274 12.20 -11.05 9.65
C ALA A 274 12.60 -12.42 9.07
N GLN A 275 13.91 -12.65 8.88
CA GLN A 275 14.41 -13.90 8.34
C GLN A 275 14.33 -15.00 9.41
N LEU A 276 13.34 -15.87 9.29
CA LEU A 276 13.19 -17.05 10.14
C LEU A 276 13.99 -18.23 9.60
N GLU A 277 14.86 -18.80 10.43
CA GLU A 277 15.62 -20.01 10.13
C GLU A 277 15.57 -21.02 11.28
N PHE A 278 15.48 -22.29 10.94
CA PHE A 278 15.62 -23.40 11.88
C PHE A 278 16.95 -24.11 11.62
N LYS A 279 17.80 -24.15 12.64
CA LYS A 279 19.12 -24.79 12.60
C LYS A 279 19.28 -25.74 13.77
N MET A 280 19.94 -26.87 13.53
CA MET A 280 20.28 -27.80 14.60
C MET A 280 21.44 -27.26 15.43
N VAL A 281 21.37 -27.42 16.74
CA VAL A 281 22.46 -27.07 17.67
C VAL A 281 23.46 -28.22 17.70
N ASP A 282 24.75 -27.90 17.73
CA ASP A 282 25.80 -28.85 18.03
C ASP A 282 26.14 -28.81 19.53
N ASP A 283 25.48 -29.66 20.31
CA ASP A 283 25.71 -29.76 21.76
C ASP A 283 27.05 -30.46 22.11
N GLN A 284 27.78 -31.02 21.13
CA GLN A 284 29.07 -31.67 21.36
C GLN A 284 30.26 -30.73 21.15
N ALA A 285 30.02 -29.54 20.58
CA ALA A 285 31.07 -28.56 20.32
C ALA A 285 31.61 -27.96 21.63
N ASN A 286 32.95 -27.88 21.75
CA ASN A 286 33.59 -27.23 22.89
C ASN A 286 33.42 -25.70 22.78
N MET A 287 32.60 -25.12 23.66
CA MET A 287 32.31 -23.69 23.65
C MET A 287 33.56 -22.82 23.86
N THR A 288 34.56 -23.32 24.58
CA THR A 288 35.82 -22.59 24.84
C THR A 288 36.70 -22.49 23.59
N GLU A 289 36.64 -23.49 22.70
CA GLU A 289 37.34 -23.50 21.40
C GLU A 289 36.54 -22.71 20.34
N ALA A 290 35.21 -22.86 20.35
CA ALA A 290 34.32 -22.12 19.46
C ALA A 290 34.44 -20.59 19.64
N LEU A 291 34.58 -20.11 20.88
CA LEU A 291 34.81 -18.67 21.17
C LEU A 291 36.19 -18.18 20.70
N LYS A 292 37.15 -19.08 20.48
CA LYS A 292 38.48 -18.77 19.91
C LYS A 292 38.50 -18.87 18.38
N GLY A 293 37.38 -19.24 17.76
CA GLY A 293 37.24 -19.38 16.30
C GLY A 293 37.59 -20.78 15.75
N GLU A 294 37.90 -21.75 16.61
CA GLU A 294 38.15 -23.14 16.22
C GLU A 294 36.82 -23.90 16.26
N LEU A 295 36.13 -23.90 15.12
CA LEU A 295 34.81 -24.51 14.96
C LEU A 295 34.89 -25.82 14.15
N PRO A 296 34.17 -26.89 14.54
CA PRO A 296 34.02 -28.08 13.72
C PRO A 296 33.52 -27.75 12.30
N ALA A 297 34.01 -28.48 11.30
CA ALA A 297 33.65 -28.24 9.90
C ALA A 297 32.13 -28.29 9.69
N GLY A 298 31.57 -27.25 9.08
CA GLY A 298 30.12 -27.14 8.84
C GLY A 298 29.31 -26.57 10.02
N THR A 299 29.97 -26.02 11.04
CA THR A 299 29.32 -25.27 12.12
C THR A 299 29.69 -23.79 12.08
N ALA A 300 28.85 -22.94 12.66
CA ALA A 300 29.11 -21.53 12.84
C ALA A 300 28.58 -21.06 14.21
N LEU A 301 29.24 -20.04 14.76
CA LEU A 301 28.86 -19.43 16.03
C LEU A 301 27.76 -18.39 15.81
N PHE A 302 26.66 -18.54 16.54
CA PHE A 302 25.55 -17.58 16.59
C PHE A 302 25.34 -17.11 18.03
N TYR A 303 24.76 -15.92 18.17
CA TYR A 303 24.45 -15.35 19.47
C TYR A 303 22.94 -15.28 19.68
N GLY A 304 22.50 -15.58 20.91
CA GLY A 304 21.13 -15.38 21.34
C GLY A 304 20.81 -13.92 21.62
N VAL A 305 19.52 -13.62 21.80
CA VAL A 305 19.03 -12.26 22.12
C VAL A 305 19.68 -11.69 23.39
N HIS A 306 20.03 -12.56 24.36
CA HIS A 306 20.72 -12.18 25.60
C HIS A 306 22.26 -12.37 25.54
N GLY A 307 22.84 -12.51 24.35
CA GLY A 307 24.30 -12.68 24.17
C GLY A 307 24.83 -14.09 24.46
N THR A 308 23.95 -15.06 24.71
CA THR A 308 24.35 -16.47 24.91
C THR A 308 24.88 -17.08 23.60
N PRO A 309 26.11 -17.60 23.56
CA PRO A 309 26.66 -18.22 22.34
C PRO A 309 26.04 -19.61 22.08
N TYR A 310 25.81 -19.90 20.80
CA TYR A 310 25.32 -21.19 20.30
C TYR A 310 26.17 -21.62 19.10
N VAL A 311 26.62 -22.88 19.11
CA VAL A 311 27.25 -23.49 17.94
C VAL A 311 26.17 -24.20 17.14
N LEU A 312 25.93 -23.75 15.91
CA LEU A 312 24.87 -24.27 15.05
C LEU A 312 25.45 -24.84 13.76
N TYR A 313 24.81 -25.87 13.21
CA TYR A 313 25.13 -26.33 11.87
C TYR A 313 24.76 -25.25 10.83
N THR A 314 25.63 -25.06 9.82
CA THR A 314 25.45 -24.02 8.79
C THR A 314 24.31 -24.33 7.82
N ASN A 315 23.90 -25.60 7.72
CA ASN A 315 22.83 -26.02 6.83
C ASN A 315 21.47 -25.61 7.39
N THR A 316 20.79 -24.68 6.71
CA THR A 316 19.43 -24.24 7.06
C THR A 316 18.42 -25.23 6.48
N VAL A 317 17.74 -25.98 7.34
CA VAL A 317 16.83 -27.05 6.89
C VAL A 317 15.42 -26.52 6.63
N LEU A 318 14.98 -25.52 7.40
CA LEU A 318 13.65 -24.93 7.27
C LEU A 318 13.75 -23.41 7.43
N THR A 319 12.99 -22.67 6.61
CA THR A 319 12.94 -21.20 6.63
C THR A 319 11.51 -20.68 6.68
N GLY A 320 11.35 -19.39 6.94
CA GLY A 320 10.05 -18.71 6.98
C GLY A 320 9.19 -18.85 5.72
N ARG A 321 9.76 -19.19 4.56
CA ARG A 321 9.00 -19.39 3.30
C ARG A 321 7.98 -20.53 3.37
N TYR A 322 8.17 -21.45 4.31
CA TYR A 322 7.28 -22.60 4.51
C TYR A 322 6.18 -22.33 5.53
N LEU A 323 6.09 -21.12 6.07
CA LEU A 323 5.01 -20.74 6.96
C LEU A 323 3.71 -20.52 6.18
N SER A 324 2.61 -21.04 6.73
CA SER A 324 1.26 -20.74 6.27
C SER A 324 0.57 -19.71 7.16
N ASN A 325 0.87 -19.71 8.46
CA ASN A 325 0.31 -18.76 9.42
C ASN A 325 1.25 -18.55 10.62
N ALA A 326 1.13 -17.40 11.27
CA ALA A 326 1.78 -17.07 12.53
C ALA A 326 0.84 -16.22 13.39
N SER A 327 0.62 -16.58 14.65
CA SER A 327 -0.27 -15.87 15.57
C SER A 327 0.38 -15.72 16.94
N ALA A 328 0.32 -14.53 17.50
CA ALA A 328 0.72 -14.29 18.89
C ALA A 328 -0.34 -14.85 19.85
N GLY A 329 0.13 -15.41 20.95
CA GLY A 329 -0.69 -15.92 22.03
C GLY A 329 0.04 -15.84 23.36
N VAL A 330 -0.62 -16.33 24.40
CA VAL A 330 -0.03 -16.54 25.71
C VAL A 330 -0.02 -18.03 25.97
N ASP A 331 1.11 -18.56 26.42
CA ASP A 331 1.19 -19.96 26.79
C ASP A 331 0.39 -20.23 28.07
N ASN A 332 -0.50 -21.23 28.03
CA ASN A 332 -1.42 -21.55 29.13
C ASN A 332 -0.68 -22.04 30.39
N ASN A 333 0.54 -22.58 30.22
CA ASN A 333 1.31 -23.15 31.33
C ASN A 333 2.25 -22.14 31.98
N SER A 334 2.97 -21.36 31.17
CA SER A 334 3.98 -20.42 31.67
C SER A 334 3.50 -18.96 31.77
N GLY A 335 2.35 -18.62 31.18
CA GLY A 335 1.88 -17.24 31.07
C GLY A 335 2.77 -16.35 30.20
N GLN A 336 3.77 -16.91 29.51
CA GLN A 336 4.69 -16.18 28.66
C GLN A 336 4.07 -15.88 27.29
N ALA A 337 4.49 -14.76 26.68
CA ALA A 337 4.11 -14.42 25.32
C ALA A 337 4.81 -15.37 24.32
N VAL A 338 4.03 -15.92 23.40
CA VAL A 338 4.49 -16.91 22.42
C VAL A 338 3.97 -16.59 21.03
N VAL A 339 4.69 -17.07 20.01
CA VAL A 339 4.22 -17.03 18.63
C VAL A 339 4.00 -18.46 18.16
N ASN A 340 2.74 -18.80 17.91
CA ASN A 340 2.34 -20.07 17.32
C ASN A 340 2.48 -19.96 15.80
N VAL A 341 3.29 -20.84 15.20
CA VAL A 341 3.50 -20.90 13.76
C VAL A 341 2.96 -22.21 13.20
N SER A 342 2.38 -22.12 12.00
CA SER A 342 1.90 -23.26 11.23
C SER A 342 2.63 -23.29 9.91
N PHE A 343 3.04 -24.48 9.47
CA PHE A 343 3.69 -24.67 8.18
C PHE A 343 2.67 -24.98 7.07
N ASN A 344 3.09 -24.82 5.83
CA ASN A 344 2.36 -25.31 4.66
C ASN A 344 2.61 -26.82 4.46
N ASN A 345 1.93 -27.44 3.49
CA ASN A 345 2.03 -28.89 3.26
C ASN A 345 3.47 -29.39 3.03
N GLU A 346 4.30 -28.60 2.36
CA GLU A 346 5.71 -28.94 2.11
C GLU A 346 6.55 -28.80 3.39
N GLY A 347 6.40 -27.69 4.10
CA GLY A 347 7.05 -27.42 5.37
C GLY A 347 6.72 -28.45 6.45
N THR A 348 5.47 -28.89 6.52
CA THR A 348 5.04 -29.94 7.47
C THR A 348 5.80 -31.25 7.26
N ARG A 349 6.05 -31.65 6.01
CA ARG A 349 6.83 -32.86 5.69
C ARG A 349 8.29 -32.68 6.08
N ILE A 350 8.91 -31.57 5.67
CA ILE A 350 10.31 -31.26 5.97
C ILE A 350 10.53 -31.20 7.49
N PHE A 351 9.63 -30.52 8.21
CA PHE A 351 9.70 -30.37 9.66
C PHE A 351 9.43 -31.69 10.40
N GLY A 352 8.47 -32.48 9.94
CA GLY A 352 8.19 -33.83 10.47
C GLY A 352 9.38 -34.77 10.31
N ASP A 353 10.00 -34.80 9.13
CA ASP A 353 11.19 -35.62 8.87
C ASP A 353 12.39 -35.16 9.72
N LEU A 354 12.57 -33.84 9.88
CA LEU A 354 13.65 -33.26 10.67
C LEU A 354 13.51 -33.59 12.16
N THR A 355 12.31 -33.43 12.72
CA THR A 355 12.06 -33.70 14.14
C THR A 355 12.13 -35.19 14.45
N THR A 356 11.61 -36.06 13.57
CA THR A 356 11.68 -37.52 13.73
C THR A 356 13.11 -38.03 13.82
N LYS A 357 14.03 -37.49 13.01
CA LYS A 357 15.44 -37.91 12.99
C LYS A 357 16.28 -37.34 14.14
N ASN A 358 15.78 -36.33 14.85
CA ASN A 358 16.56 -35.56 15.81
C ASN A 358 15.90 -35.44 17.20
N VAL A 359 15.06 -36.40 17.57
CA VAL A 359 14.49 -36.48 18.93
C VAL A 359 15.61 -36.50 19.97
N GLY A 360 15.47 -35.70 21.02
CA GLY A 360 16.46 -35.52 22.09
C GLY A 360 17.52 -34.45 21.81
N LYS A 361 17.61 -33.90 20.59
CA LYS A 361 18.55 -32.82 20.24
C LYS A 361 17.88 -31.44 20.31
N ARG A 362 18.69 -30.40 20.44
CA ARG A 362 18.22 -29.00 20.43
C ARG A 362 18.11 -28.44 19.01
N MET A 363 17.04 -27.70 18.77
CA MET A 363 16.82 -26.96 17.53
C MET A 363 16.75 -25.47 17.85
N ALA A 364 17.66 -24.69 17.27
CA ALA A 364 17.65 -23.24 17.39
C ALA A 364 16.71 -22.64 16.36
N ILE A 365 15.91 -21.68 16.82
CA ILE A 365 15.04 -20.83 16.02
C ILE A 365 15.70 -19.45 15.95
N LEU A 366 16.08 -19.04 14.76
CA LEU A 366 16.76 -17.77 14.52
C LEU A 366 15.82 -16.78 13.86
N LEU A 367 15.88 -15.54 14.32
CA LEU A 367 15.29 -14.39 13.65
C LEU A 367 16.41 -13.40 13.37
N ASP A 368 16.65 -13.09 12.09
CA ASP A 368 17.71 -12.18 11.65
C ASP A 368 19.10 -12.53 12.19
N ASN A 369 19.48 -13.82 12.09
CA ASN A 369 20.72 -14.41 12.60
C ASN A 369 20.91 -14.37 14.12
N LYS A 370 19.88 -14.03 14.90
CA LYS A 370 19.92 -14.12 16.37
C LYS A 370 19.06 -15.27 16.86
N VAL A 371 19.59 -16.07 17.78
CA VAL A 371 18.85 -17.20 18.37
C VAL A 371 17.80 -16.65 19.33
N VAL A 372 16.53 -16.79 18.98
CA VAL A 372 15.40 -16.39 19.84
C VAL A 372 15.21 -17.44 20.93
N THR A 373 15.15 -18.71 20.53
CA THR A 373 15.00 -19.85 21.43
C THR A 373 15.66 -21.09 20.84
N ALA A 374 16.08 -22.01 21.71
CA ALA A 374 16.70 -23.28 21.31
C ALA A 374 16.13 -24.45 22.12
N PRO A 375 14.84 -24.80 21.92
CA PRO A 375 14.19 -25.90 22.63
C PRO A 375 14.74 -27.27 22.23
N VAL A 376 14.56 -28.24 23.14
CA VAL A 376 14.83 -29.66 22.88
C VAL A 376 13.63 -30.28 22.17
N ILE A 377 13.89 -31.03 21.10
CA ILE A 377 12.87 -31.82 20.40
C ILE A 377 12.51 -33.02 21.28
N ARG A 378 11.33 -33.00 21.91
CA ARG A 378 10.90 -34.07 22.84
C ARG A 378 10.28 -35.27 22.11
N GLU A 379 9.54 -34.99 21.05
CA GLU A 379 8.83 -35.95 20.23
C GLU A 379 8.82 -35.51 18.76
N ALA A 380 8.46 -36.42 17.86
CA ALA A 380 8.32 -36.12 16.45
C ALA A 380 7.09 -35.23 16.21
N ILE A 381 7.28 -34.07 15.58
CA ILE A 381 6.19 -33.11 15.33
C ILE A 381 5.76 -33.23 13.87
N THR A 382 4.80 -34.11 13.61
CA THR A 382 4.28 -34.37 12.26
C THR A 382 3.09 -33.50 11.86
N GLU A 383 2.51 -32.75 12.82
CA GLU A 383 1.36 -31.87 12.59
C GLU A 383 1.72 -30.53 11.92
N GLY A 384 3.02 -30.20 11.80
CA GLY A 384 3.46 -28.96 11.16
C GLY A 384 3.14 -27.69 11.96
N ARG A 385 3.10 -27.79 13.29
CA ARG A 385 2.94 -26.64 14.21
C ARG A 385 4.17 -26.50 15.08
N ALA A 386 4.58 -25.27 15.35
CA ALA A 386 5.65 -24.97 16.30
C ALA A 386 5.31 -23.73 17.13
N GLN A 387 5.90 -23.65 18.31
CA GLN A 387 5.73 -22.54 19.24
C GLN A 387 7.08 -21.89 19.49
N ILE A 388 7.17 -20.58 19.25
CA ILE A 388 8.36 -19.78 19.51
C ILE A 388 8.15 -19.03 20.82
N THR A 389 9.06 -19.22 21.78
CA THR A 389 9.08 -18.57 23.09
C THR A 389 10.23 -17.57 23.17
N GLY A 390 10.27 -16.73 24.21
CA GLY A 390 11.37 -15.78 24.46
C GLY A 390 11.05 -14.32 24.13
N PHE A 391 9.78 -13.98 23.92
CA PHE A 391 9.34 -12.59 23.71
C PHE A 391 9.13 -11.88 25.05
N SER A 392 9.51 -10.59 25.11
CA SER A 392 9.43 -9.81 26.36
C SER A 392 7.99 -9.49 26.79
N GLY A 393 7.06 -9.46 25.82
CA GLY A 393 5.64 -9.25 26.05
C GLY A 393 4.79 -9.55 24.83
N LEU A 394 3.46 -9.45 24.99
CA LEU A 394 2.50 -9.78 23.93
C LEU A 394 2.61 -8.84 22.72
N LYS A 395 2.98 -7.57 22.93
CA LYS A 395 3.20 -6.60 21.84
C LYS A 395 4.34 -7.05 20.92
N ASP A 396 5.45 -7.50 21.49
CA ASP A 396 6.61 -7.99 20.72
C ASP A 396 6.26 -9.28 19.98
N ALA A 397 5.58 -10.21 20.64
CA ALA A 397 5.09 -11.43 19.99
C ALA A 397 4.12 -11.11 18.84
N SER A 398 3.24 -10.12 19.01
CA SER A 398 2.31 -9.67 17.96
C SER A 398 3.04 -9.06 16.77
N ASN A 399 4.06 -8.24 17.00
CA ASN A 399 4.85 -7.65 15.91
C ASN A 399 5.64 -8.74 15.17
N ALA A 400 6.28 -9.65 15.89
CA ALA A 400 6.97 -10.80 15.29
C ALA A 400 6.01 -11.70 14.50
N ALA A 401 4.79 -11.94 14.99
CA ALA A 401 3.78 -12.72 14.27
C ALA A 401 3.36 -12.06 12.94
N ILE A 402 3.22 -10.73 12.92
CA ILE A 402 2.94 -9.95 11.69
C ILE A 402 4.09 -10.11 10.70
N GLU A 403 5.32 -9.91 11.18
CA GLU A 403 6.55 -10.02 10.40
C GLU A 403 6.71 -11.41 9.77
N LEU A 404 6.50 -12.47 10.56
CA LEU A 404 6.59 -13.86 10.11
C LEU A 404 5.49 -14.26 9.11
N ARG A 405 4.26 -13.75 9.29
CA ARG A 405 3.14 -14.04 8.39
C ARG A 405 3.29 -13.35 7.04
N ALA A 406 3.79 -12.11 7.06
CA ALA A 406 4.00 -11.34 5.84
C ALA A 406 5.23 -11.82 5.03
N GLY A 407 6.17 -12.49 5.69
CA GLY A 407 7.36 -13.08 5.09
C GLY A 407 8.62 -12.23 5.23
N ALA A 408 9.76 -12.85 4.91
CA ALA A 408 11.06 -12.20 4.98
C ALA A 408 11.28 -11.26 3.79
N LEU A 409 11.91 -10.12 4.04
CA LEU A 409 12.35 -9.25 2.94
C LEU A 409 13.52 -9.89 2.17
N PRO A 410 13.56 -9.75 0.83
CA PRO A 410 14.65 -10.32 0.03
C PRO A 410 16.00 -9.62 0.27
N ALA A 411 15.97 -8.38 0.74
CA ALA A 411 17.11 -7.61 1.19
C ALA A 411 16.73 -6.62 2.30
N PRO A 412 17.71 -6.18 3.11
CA PRO A 412 17.50 -5.08 4.05
C PRO A 412 16.96 -3.83 3.35
N VAL A 413 16.08 -3.11 4.04
CA VAL A 413 15.54 -1.84 3.60
C VAL A 413 15.96 -0.73 4.56
N HIS A 414 16.37 0.41 4.00
CA HIS A 414 16.73 1.60 4.75
C HIS A 414 15.75 2.72 4.44
N ILE A 415 15.46 3.57 5.41
CA ILE A 415 14.57 4.73 5.19
C ILE A 415 15.44 5.89 4.73
N SER A 416 15.30 6.27 3.46
CA SER A 416 15.97 7.42 2.85
C SER A 416 15.29 8.74 3.18
N GLU A 417 13.95 8.74 3.22
CA GLU A 417 13.15 9.94 3.52
C GLU A 417 11.92 9.55 4.36
N GLU A 418 11.57 10.42 5.32
CA GLU A 418 10.39 10.26 6.17
C GLU A 418 9.66 11.60 6.25
N ARG A 419 8.34 11.58 6.03
CA ARG A 419 7.46 12.73 6.27
C ARG A 419 6.23 12.26 7.02
N THR A 420 5.96 12.88 8.16
CA THR A 420 4.77 12.57 8.97
C THR A 420 3.83 13.77 8.93
N VAL A 421 2.55 13.53 8.68
CA VAL A 421 1.50 14.56 8.68
C VAL A 421 0.53 14.24 9.82
N GLY A 422 0.32 15.21 10.70
CA GLY A 422 -0.64 15.07 11.81
C GLY A 422 -2.09 15.04 11.31
N PRO A 423 -2.99 14.24 11.93
CA PRO A 423 -4.41 14.20 11.55
C PRO A 423 -5.12 15.56 11.64
N THR A 424 -4.72 16.43 12.57
CA THR A 424 -5.29 17.77 12.75
C THR A 424 -5.00 18.70 11.57
N LEU A 425 -3.76 18.71 11.08
CA LEU A 425 -3.35 19.47 9.89
C LEU A 425 -4.15 19.05 8.64
N GLY A 426 -4.46 17.75 8.53
CA GLY A 426 -5.29 17.22 7.46
C GLY A 426 -6.75 17.68 7.56
N GLN A 427 -7.32 17.67 8.76
CA GLN A 427 -8.70 18.13 8.98
C GLN A 427 -8.90 19.62 8.66
N ASP A 428 -7.98 20.48 9.12
CA ASP A 428 -8.02 21.91 8.83
C ASP A 428 -7.91 22.17 7.32
N SER A 429 -7.00 21.43 6.67
CA SER A 429 -6.82 21.46 5.22
C SER A 429 -8.07 21.04 4.43
N ILE A 430 -8.79 20.02 4.90
CA ILE A 430 -10.06 19.61 4.29
C ILE A 430 -11.09 20.74 4.45
N HIS A 431 -11.22 21.30 5.65
CA HIS A 431 -12.19 22.36 5.93
C HIS A 431 -11.96 23.58 5.03
N ASP A 432 -10.73 24.09 4.98
CA ASP A 432 -10.37 25.26 4.17
C ASP A 432 -10.51 24.97 2.67
N GLY A 433 -10.15 23.75 2.24
CA GLY A 433 -10.35 23.30 0.86
C GLY A 433 -11.83 23.25 0.46
N VAL A 434 -12.70 22.70 1.32
CA VAL A 434 -14.15 22.67 1.09
C VAL A 434 -14.71 24.10 1.07
N MET A 435 -14.30 24.97 1.98
CA MET A 435 -14.73 26.37 1.98
C MET A 435 -14.29 27.10 0.70
N ALA A 436 -13.07 26.87 0.21
CA ALA A 436 -12.60 27.42 -1.05
C ALA A 436 -13.44 26.94 -2.25
N VAL A 437 -13.82 25.66 -2.29
CA VAL A 437 -14.73 25.12 -3.31
C VAL A 437 -16.11 25.78 -3.23
N VAL A 438 -16.67 25.93 -2.03
CA VAL A 438 -18.00 26.54 -1.83
C VAL A 438 -17.99 28.01 -2.25
N PHE A 439 -17.01 28.81 -1.81
CA PHE A 439 -16.89 30.21 -2.22
C PHE A 439 -16.66 30.34 -3.73
N GLY A 440 -15.74 29.54 -4.30
CA GLY A 440 -15.47 29.53 -5.74
C GLY A 440 -16.72 29.20 -6.55
N MET A 441 -17.47 28.18 -6.13
CA MET A 441 -18.74 27.81 -6.76
C MET A 441 -19.78 28.92 -6.63
N ALA A 442 -19.93 29.52 -5.45
CA ALA A 442 -20.88 30.61 -5.22
C ALA A 442 -20.59 31.83 -6.12
N PHE A 443 -19.33 32.23 -6.25
CA PHE A 443 -18.92 33.32 -7.14
C PHE A 443 -19.20 33.00 -8.62
N VAL A 444 -18.89 31.78 -9.06
CA VAL A 444 -19.14 31.34 -10.42
C VAL A 444 -20.64 31.30 -10.74
N VAL A 445 -21.45 30.69 -9.86
CA VAL A 445 -22.91 30.61 -10.00
C VAL A 445 -23.52 32.01 -10.06
N LEU A 446 -23.10 32.90 -9.15
CA LEU A 446 -23.57 34.28 -9.14
C LEU A 446 -23.22 35.00 -10.44
N PHE A 447 -21.97 34.89 -10.91
CA PHE A 447 -21.52 35.52 -12.15
C PHE A 447 -22.30 34.98 -13.37
N MET A 448 -22.43 33.67 -13.49
CA MET A 448 -23.12 33.03 -14.62
C MET A 448 -24.60 33.38 -14.64
N THR A 449 -25.27 33.31 -13.48
CA THR A 449 -26.68 33.68 -13.35
C THR A 449 -26.91 35.17 -13.65
N LEU A 450 -26.04 36.09 -13.18
CA LEU A 450 -26.20 37.51 -13.45
C LEU A 450 -25.93 37.88 -14.92
N TYR A 451 -24.88 37.31 -15.52
CA TYR A 451 -24.45 37.68 -16.86
C TYR A 451 -25.23 36.96 -17.97
N TYR A 452 -25.52 35.66 -17.81
CA TYR A 452 -26.19 34.83 -18.82
C TYR A 452 -27.63 34.44 -18.46
N ARG A 453 -28.15 34.89 -17.31
CA ARG A 453 -29.54 34.71 -16.88
C ARG A 453 -29.97 33.23 -16.93
N ALA A 454 -30.92 32.88 -17.80
CA ALA A 454 -31.45 31.52 -17.90
C ALA A 454 -30.42 30.52 -18.42
N PHE A 455 -29.52 30.94 -19.31
CA PHE A 455 -28.42 30.09 -19.79
C PHE A 455 -27.34 29.92 -18.73
N GLY A 456 -27.17 30.93 -17.86
CA GLY A 456 -26.35 30.85 -16.66
C GLY A 456 -26.79 29.69 -15.75
N LEU A 457 -28.08 29.64 -15.41
CA LEU A 457 -28.63 28.56 -14.57
C LEU A 457 -28.41 27.16 -15.16
N ILE A 458 -28.45 27.03 -16.50
CA ILE A 458 -28.18 25.74 -17.16
C ILE A 458 -26.70 25.36 -17.03
N ALA A 459 -25.78 26.33 -17.17
CA ALA A 459 -24.37 26.11 -16.95
C ALA A 459 -24.08 25.73 -15.48
N ASP A 460 -24.77 26.36 -14.52
CA ASP A 460 -24.62 26.07 -13.10
C ASP A 460 -25.02 24.62 -12.77
N VAL A 461 -26.12 24.13 -13.36
CA VAL A 461 -26.51 22.71 -13.25
C VAL A 461 -25.46 21.78 -13.87
N ALA A 462 -24.89 22.16 -15.01
CA ALA A 462 -23.84 21.38 -15.67
C ALA A 462 -22.55 21.31 -14.81
N ILE A 463 -22.20 22.39 -14.11
CA ILE A 463 -21.05 22.45 -13.19
C ILE A 463 -21.32 21.59 -11.95
N LEU A 464 -22.51 21.65 -11.37
CA LEU A 464 -22.87 20.81 -10.22
C LEU A 464 -22.75 19.32 -10.57
N VAL A 465 -23.29 18.91 -11.71
CA VAL A 465 -23.17 17.53 -12.18
C VAL A 465 -21.72 17.18 -12.51
N ASN A 466 -20.91 18.14 -12.99
CA ASN A 466 -19.50 17.90 -13.21
C ASN A 466 -18.76 17.53 -11.92
N ILE A 467 -18.97 18.27 -10.83
CA ILE A 467 -18.37 17.97 -9.52
C ILE A 467 -18.81 16.59 -9.02
N LEU A 468 -20.11 16.28 -9.13
CA LEU A 468 -20.64 14.97 -8.73
C LEU A 468 -20.02 13.84 -9.57
N ALA A 469 -19.83 14.04 -10.87
CA ALA A 469 -19.19 13.08 -11.75
C ALA A 469 -17.71 12.87 -11.39
N ILE A 470 -16.98 13.93 -11.03
CA ILE A 470 -15.59 13.81 -10.55
C ILE A 470 -15.54 12.92 -9.30
N LEU A 471 -16.38 13.20 -8.30
CA LEU A 471 -16.43 12.42 -7.05
C LEU A 471 -16.85 10.97 -7.30
N ALA A 472 -17.83 10.74 -8.16
CA ALA A 472 -18.31 9.41 -8.49
C ALA A 472 -17.23 8.58 -9.20
N VAL A 473 -16.53 9.14 -10.19
CA VAL A 473 -15.46 8.43 -10.91
C VAL A 473 -14.29 8.12 -9.97
N LEU A 474 -13.92 9.06 -9.10
CA LEU A 474 -12.88 8.82 -8.08
C LEU A 474 -13.26 7.68 -7.14
N SER A 475 -14.51 7.66 -6.66
CA SER A 475 -15.04 6.59 -5.80
C SER A 475 -14.99 5.23 -6.50
N ILE A 476 -15.45 5.15 -7.76
CA ILE A 476 -15.46 3.91 -8.56
C ILE A 476 -14.05 3.39 -8.82
N MET A 477 -13.10 4.27 -9.12
CA MET A 477 -11.71 3.89 -9.41
C MET A 477 -10.89 3.60 -8.15
N GLY A 478 -11.40 3.89 -6.95
CA GLY A 478 -10.62 3.88 -5.71
C GLY A 478 -9.50 4.94 -5.72
N GLY A 479 -9.70 6.03 -6.47
CA GLY A 479 -8.74 7.12 -6.59
C GLY A 479 -8.61 7.91 -5.29
N THR A 480 -7.39 8.35 -4.99
CA THR A 480 -7.09 9.12 -3.77
C THR A 480 -7.23 10.62 -4.00
N LEU A 481 -8.09 11.28 -3.24
CA LEU A 481 -8.20 12.74 -3.16
C LEU A 481 -7.13 13.30 -2.22
N THR A 482 -6.32 14.24 -2.72
CA THR A 482 -5.23 14.88 -1.99
C THR A 482 -5.50 16.38 -1.86
N LEU A 483 -4.72 17.12 -1.07
CA LEU A 483 -4.88 18.58 -0.98
C LEU A 483 -4.69 19.27 -2.35
N PRO A 484 -3.62 18.96 -3.12
CA PRO A 484 -3.54 19.38 -4.52
C PRO A 484 -4.75 18.92 -5.34
N GLY A 485 -5.26 17.71 -5.10
CA GLY A 485 -6.51 17.22 -5.72
C GLY A 485 -7.70 18.16 -5.52
N ILE A 486 -7.93 18.66 -4.30
CA ILE A 486 -8.98 19.64 -4.01
C ILE A 486 -8.74 20.94 -4.80
N ALA A 487 -7.50 21.42 -4.85
CA ALA A 487 -7.15 22.58 -5.69
C ALA A 487 -7.43 22.30 -7.18
N GLY A 488 -7.26 21.06 -7.63
CA GLY A 488 -7.66 20.60 -8.96
C GLY A 488 -9.17 20.71 -9.21
N ILE A 489 -10.01 20.37 -8.22
CA ILE A 489 -11.46 20.58 -8.29
C ILE A 489 -11.77 22.08 -8.42
N VAL A 490 -11.16 22.93 -7.59
CA VAL A 490 -11.34 24.40 -7.66
C VAL A 490 -10.95 24.95 -9.03
N LEU A 491 -9.77 24.57 -9.54
CA LEU A 491 -9.31 24.95 -10.88
C LEU A 491 -10.27 24.46 -11.97
N LYS A 492 -10.84 23.26 -11.80
CA LYS A 492 -11.80 22.70 -12.74
C LYS A 492 -13.12 23.42 -12.77
N ILE A 493 -13.61 23.94 -11.63
CA ILE A 493 -14.83 24.76 -11.61
C ILE A 493 -14.65 25.96 -12.53
N GLY A 494 -13.51 26.65 -12.48
CA GLY A 494 -13.21 27.76 -13.39
C GLY A 494 -13.14 27.35 -14.87
N LEU A 495 -12.40 26.27 -15.18
CA LEU A 495 -12.25 25.76 -16.55
C LEU A 495 -13.56 25.20 -17.14
N ALA A 496 -14.43 24.61 -16.31
CA ALA A 496 -15.70 24.03 -16.77
C ALA A 496 -16.72 25.09 -17.20
N VAL A 497 -16.62 26.29 -16.62
CA VAL A 497 -17.44 27.45 -16.99
C VAL A 497 -17.08 27.95 -18.39
N ASP A 498 -15.78 28.00 -18.71
CA ASP A 498 -15.27 28.55 -19.97
C ASP A 498 -15.87 27.88 -21.21
N ALA A 499 -16.01 26.55 -21.18
CA ALA A 499 -16.65 25.82 -22.29
C ALA A 499 -18.12 26.24 -22.51
N ASN A 500 -18.88 26.46 -21.44
CA ASN A 500 -20.26 26.95 -21.55
C ASN A 500 -20.31 28.41 -22.03
N VAL A 501 -19.41 29.27 -21.51
CA VAL A 501 -19.26 30.66 -21.94
C VAL A 501 -18.98 30.75 -23.44
N LEU A 502 -18.03 29.96 -23.96
CA LEU A 502 -17.68 29.96 -25.37
C LEU A 502 -18.88 29.56 -26.25
N VAL A 503 -19.65 28.54 -25.84
CA VAL A 503 -20.88 28.16 -26.54
C VAL A 503 -21.87 29.32 -26.54
N PHE A 504 -22.10 29.97 -25.39
CA PHE A 504 -23.09 31.03 -25.27
C PHE A 504 -22.72 32.27 -26.07
N GLU A 505 -21.46 32.68 -26.07
CA GLU A 505 -20.98 33.78 -26.91
C GLU A 505 -21.08 33.45 -28.40
N ARG A 506 -20.75 32.22 -28.81
CA ARG A 506 -20.94 31.81 -30.20
C ARG A 506 -22.42 31.84 -30.60
N ILE A 507 -23.32 31.46 -29.69
CA ILE A 507 -24.77 31.58 -29.92
C ILE A 507 -25.19 33.05 -30.03
N ARG A 508 -24.69 33.95 -29.16
CA ARG A 508 -24.95 35.41 -29.26
C ARG A 508 -24.49 35.97 -30.60
N GLU A 509 -23.31 35.58 -31.05
CA GLU A 509 -22.75 36.02 -32.34
C GLU A 509 -23.66 35.62 -33.52
N GLU A 510 -24.10 34.36 -33.58
CA GLU A 510 -25.00 33.90 -34.66
C GLU A 510 -26.40 34.56 -34.58
N LEU A 511 -26.90 34.86 -33.38
CA LEU A 511 -28.14 35.61 -33.21
C LEU A 511 -28.02 37.05 -33.72
N ARG A 512 -26.87 37.71 -33.47
CA ARG A 512 -26.58 39.05 -34.00
C ARG A 512 -26.49 39.05 -35.53
N HIS A 513 -26.09 37.93 -36.13
CA HIS A 513 -26.10 37.73 -37.59
C HIS A 513 -27.50 37.38 -38.15
N GLY A 514 -28.55 37.45 -37.34
CA GLY A 514 -29.93 37.27 -37.78
C GLY A 514 -30.38 35.82 -37.94
N MET A 515 -29.59 34.84 -37.45
CA MET A 515 -30.03 33.44 -37.45
C MET A 515 -31.23 33.24 -36.51
N SER A 516 -32.14 32.35 -36.89
CA SER A 516 -33.22 31.93 -35.99
C SER A 516 -32.66 31.28 -34.71
N THR A 517 -33.35 31.45 -33.57
CA THR A 517 -32.96 30.92 -32.25
C THR A 517 -32.44 29.48 -32.28
N ARG A 518 -33.15 28.53 -32.92
CA ARG A 518 -32.70 27.13 -32.98
C ARG A 518 -31.49 26.95 -33.88
N ALA A 519 -31.44 27.62 -35.02
CA ALA A 519 -30.31 27.55 -35.94
C ALA A 519 -29.03 28.14 -35.31
N ALA A 520 -29.15 29.22 -34.54
CA ALA A 520 -28.05 29.83 -33.81
C ALA A 520 -27.49 28.89 -32.73
N ILE A 521 -28.35 28.15 -32.01
CA ILE A 521 -27.93 27.15 -31.02
C ILE A 521 -27.17 26.00 -31.70
N ASP A 522 -27.72 25.42 -32.77
CA ASP A 522 -27.07 24.33 -33.49
C ASP A 522 -25.72 24.77 -34.08
N ALA A 523 -25.66 25.98 -34.66
CA ALA A 523 -24.43 26.56 -35.19
C ALA A 523 -23.41 26.88 -34.10
N GLY A 524 -23.87 27.44 -32.97
CA GLY A 524 -23.06 27.77 -31.81
C GLY A 524 -22.33 26.55 -31.23
N PHE A 525 -23.07 25.49 -30.92
CA PHE A 525 -22.48 24.23 -30.46
C PHE A 525 -21.53 23.60 -31.49
N LYS A 526 -21.89 23.62 -32.79
CA LYS A 526 -21.06 23.03 -33.85
C LYS A 526 -19.73 23.77 -34.01
N LYS A 527 -19.73 25.11 -33.96
CA LYS A 527 -18.52 25.93 -34.09
C LYS A 527 -17.67 25.91 -32.83
N ALA A 528 -18.28 25.98 -31.65
CA ALA A 528 -17.55 25.97 -30.38
C ALA A 528 -16.90 24.60 -30.08
N PHE A 529 -17.44 23.50 -30.60
CA PHE A 529 -16.95 22.14 -30.31
C PHE A 529 -15.45 21.97 -30.57
N ALA A 530 -14.94 22.44 -31.72
CA ALA A 530 -13.52 22.28 -32.07
C ALA A 530 -12.60 22.98 -31.05
N THR A 531 -12.94 24.21 -30.67
CA THR A 531 -12.17 25.00 -29.69
C THR A 531 -12.26 24.40 -28.28
N ILE A 532 -13.42 23.88 -27.87
CA ILE A 532 -13.60 23.22 -26.58
C ILE A 532 -12.74 21.95 -26.51
N VAL A 533 -12.75 21.15 -27.57
CA VAL A 533 -11.94 19.94 -27.65
C VAL A 533 -10.45 20.28 -27.63
N ASP A 534 -10.02 21.28 -28.40
CA ASP A 534 -8.61 21.71 -28.46
C ASP A 534 -8.07 22.21 -27.10
N SER A 535 -8.83 23.08 -26.41
CA SER A 535 -8.47 23.56 -25.07
C SER A 535 -8.40 22.41 -24.05
N ASN A 536 -9.36 21.49 -24.08
CA ASN A 536 -9.40 20.35 -23.16
C ASN A 536 -8.29 19.32 -23.43
N ILE A 537 -7.97 19.04 -24.70
CA ILE A 537 -6.85 18.16 -25.06
C ILE A 537 -5.53 18.73 -24.52
N THR A 538 -5.30 20.04 -24.63
CA THR A 538 -4.12 20.69 -24.07
C THR A 538 -4.00 20.43 -22.55
N VAL A 539 -5.10 20.58 -21.81
CA VAL A 539 -5.12 20.30 -20.37
C VAL A 539 -4.94 18.80 -20.07
N LEU A 540 -5.49 17.92 -20.91
CA LEU A 540 -5.34 16.48 -20.77
C LEU A 540 -3.89 16.03 -20.97
N ILE A 541 -3.18 16.61 -21.94
CA ILE A 541 -1.74 16.35 -22.17
C ILE A 541 -0.94 16.75 -20.93
N ALA A 542 -1.18 17.96 -20.39
CA ALA A 542 -0.50 18.41 -19.16
C ALA A 542 -0.82 17.48 -17.97
N ALA A 543 -2.09 17.08 -17.80
CA ALA A 543 -2.49 16.16 -16.76
C ALA A 543 -1.83 14.77 -16.91
N LEU A 544 -1.70 14.25 -18.13
CA LEU A 544 -1.04 12.97 -18.38
C LEU A 544 0.46 13.02 -18.04
N VAL A 545 1.14 14.11 -18.40
CA VAL A 545 2.55 14.34 -18.02
C VAL A 545 2.68 14.39 -16.49
N LEU A 546 1.81 15.14 -15.80
CA LEU A 546 1.79 15.20 -14.34
C LEU A 546 1.47 13.84 -13.70
N PHE A 547 0.62 13.01 -14.32
CA PHE A 547 0.30 11.68 -13.83
C PHE A 547 1.47 10.71 -13.99
N GLN A 548 2.18 10.78 -15.12
CA GLN A 548 3.32 9.90 -15.42
C GLN A 548 4.55 10.23 -14.58
N PHE A 549 4.89 11.52 -14.44
CA PHE A 549 6.13 11.97 -13.80
C PHE A 549 5.94 12.53 -12.40
N GLY A 550 4.72 12.93 -12.02
CA GLY A 550 4.42 13.42 -10.68
C GLY A 550 4.50 12.31 -9.64
N THR A 551 4.69 12.68 -8.38
CA THR A 551 4.73 11.75 -7.24
C THR A 551 3.61 12.06 -6.27
N GLY A 552 3.13 11.03 -5.55
CA GLY A 552 2.14 11.14 -4.46
C GLY A 552 1.00 12.11 -4.76
N ALA A 553 1.01 13.26 -4.08
CA ALA A 553 -0.04 14.27 -4.15
C ALA A 553 -0.27 14.86 -5.55
N ILE A 554 0.77 14.99 -6.38
CA ILE A 554 0.69 15.53 -7.74
C ILE A 554 -0.06 14.57 -8.67
N LYS A 555 0.10 13.24 -8.49
CA LYS A 555 -0.69 12.26 -9.24
C LYS A 555 -2.18 12.36 -8.91
N GLY A 556 -2.52 12.62 -7.64
CA GLY A 556 -3.90 12.88 -7.22
C GLY A 556 -4.50 14.11 -7.93
N PHE A 557 -3.75 15.21 -7.99
CA PHE A 557 -4.14 16.39 -8.77
C PHE A 557 -4.33 16.11 -10.26
N ALA A 558 -3.39 15.38 -10.86
CA ALA A 558 -3.45 14.99 -12.27
C ALA A 558 -4.66 14.10 -12.59
N LEU A 559 -5.01 13.18 -11.68
CA LEU A 559 -6.18 12.32 -11.80
C LEU A 559 -7.48 13.12 -11.77
N VAL A 560 -7.62 14.02 -10.78
CA VAL A 560 -8.77 14.94 -10.68
C VAL A 560 -8.90 15.81 -11.93
N LEU A 561 -7.79 16.37 -12.42
CA LEU A 561 -7.79 17.16 -13.66
C LEU A 561 -8.25 16.34 -14.86
N THR A 562 -7.71 15.13 -15.04
CA THR A 562 -8.04 14.24 -16.15
C THR A 562 -9.54 13.91 -16.17
N ILE A 563 -10.07 13.46 -15.03
CA ILE A 563 -11.48 13.14 -14.86
C ILE A 563 -12.33 14.40 -15.08
N GLY A 564 -11.93 15.53 -14.51
CA GLY A 564 -12.62 16.81 -14.63
C GLY A 564 -12.70 17.30 -16.07
N VAL A 565 -11.63 17.15 -16.88
CA VAL A 565 -11.66 17.50 -18.31
C VAL A 565 -12.67 16.64 -19.06
N ILE A 566 -12.60 15.31 -18.89
CA ILE A 566 -13.45 14.37 -19.63
C ILE A 566 -14.93 14.59 -19.28
N THR A 567 -15.22 14.70 -18.00
CA THR A 567 -16.58 14.96 -17.50
C THR A 567 -17.08 16.34 -17.91
N SER A 568 -16.21 17.37 -17.94
CA SER A 568 -16.59 18.74 -18.34
C SER A 568 -16.91 18.83 -19.82
N MET A 569 -16.13 18.15 -20.66
CA MET A 569 -16.41 18.07 -22.09
C MET A 569 -17.79 17.44 -22.35
N PHE A 570 -18.14 16.40 -21.59
CA PHE A 570 -19.46 15.78 -21.65
C PHE A 570 -20.58 16.73 -21.18
N THR A 571 -20.42 17.35 -20.01
CA THR A 571 -21.47 18.22 -19.45
C THR A 571 -21.68 19.47 -20.31
N ALA A 572 -20.61 20.13 -20.75
CA ALA A 572 -20.70 21.36 -21.56
C ALA A 572 -21.26 21.11 -22.97
N THR A 573 -20.89 20.03 -23.65
CA THR A 573 -21.30 19.81 -25.05
C THR A 573 -22.61 19.05 -25.19
N MET A 574 -22.84 18.03 -24.36
CA MET A 574 -23.95 17.09 -24.51
C MET A 574 -25.08 17.41 -23.53
N MET A 575 -24.76 17.64 -22.26
CA MET A 575 -25.77 17.89 -21.23
C MET A 575 -26.36 19.31 -21.35
N SER A 576 -25.54 20.35 -21.41
CA SER A 576 -26.01 21.74 -21.55
C SER A 576 -26.90 21.89 -22.79
N ARG A 577 -26.50 21.31 -23.94
CA ARG A 577 -27.32 21.30 -25.16
C ARG A 577 -28.66 20.57 -24.95
N GLY A 578 -28.64 19.39 -24.32
CA GLY A 578 -29.85 18.63 -24.03
C GLY A 578 -30.83 19.41 -23.15
N ILE A 579 -30.33 20.10 -22.12
CA ILE A 579 -31.16 20.94 -21.24
C ILE A 579 -31.72 22.14 -22.00
N ILE A 580 -30.90 22.82 -22.81
CA ILE A 580 -31.35 23.96 -23.63
C ILE A 580 -32.45 23.52 -24.61
N GLU A 581 -32.26 22.41 -25.32
CA GLU A 581 -33.25 21.90 -26.27
C GLU A 581 -34.55 21.45 -25.58
N LEU A 582 -34.44 20.83 -24.40
CA LEU A 582 -35.60 20.47 -23.57
C LEU A 582 -36.37 21.72 -23.10
N ALA A 583 -35.65 22.74 -22.60
CA ALA A 583 -36.23 23.99 -22.11
C ALA A 583 -36.92 24.81 -23.22
N LEU A 584 -36.38 24.78 -24.45
CA LEU A 584 -36.99 25.44 -25.61
C LEU A 584 -38.25 24.72 -26.12
N GLY A 585 -38.38 23.41 -25.87
CA GLY A 585 -39.57 22.60 -26.18
C GLY A 585 -40.10 22.81 -27.62
N LYS A 586 -41.44 22.78 -27.79
CA LYS A 586 -42.12 23.13 -29.06
C LYS A 586 -42.34 24.63 -29.27
N ARG A 587 -41.96 25.49 -28.31
CA ARG A 587 -42.30 26.92 -28.35
C ARG A 587 -41.42 27.66 -29.37
N ARG A 588 -42.01 28.62 -30.10
CA ARG A 588 -41.27 29.63 -30.88
C ARG A 588 -40.92 30.74 -29.91
N VAL A 589 -39.76 30.64 -29.26
CA VAL A 589 -39.26 31.69 -28.38
C VAL A 589 -38.67 32.79 -29.26
N GLN A 590 -39.26 33.99 -29.25
CA GLN A 590 -38.82 35.13 -30.07
C GLN A 590 -37.64 35.91 -29.45
N LYS A 591 -37.37 35.75 -28.15
CA LYS A 591 -36.25 36.38 -27.44
C LYS A 591 -35.55 35.37 -26.54
N LEU A 592 -34.25 35.15 -26.77
CA LEU A 592 -33.39 34.42 -25.83
C LEU A 592 -32.94 35.39 -24.75
N TYR A 593 -33.12 35.01 -23.49
CA TYR A 593 -32.48 35.67 -22.35
C TYR A 593 -31.12 35.02 -22.16
N ILE A 594 -30.17 35.42 -23.02
CA ILE A 594 -28.76 35.06 -23.00
C ILE A 594 -27.94 36.31 -22.71
#